data_AF-A0A5C8P915-F1
#
_entry.id   AF-A0A5C8P915-F1
#
_cell.length_a   1.000
_cell.length_b   1.000
_cell.length_c   1.000
_cell.angle_alpha   90.00
_cell.angle_beta   90.00
_cell.angle_gamma   90.00
#
_symmetry.space_group_name_H-M   'P 1'
#
loop_
_entity.id
_entity.type
_entity.pdbx_description
1 polymer ?
#
loop_
_entity_poly.entity_id
_entity_poly.type
_entity_poly.pdbx_seq_one_letter_code
_entity_poly.pdbx_strand_id
1 'polypeptide(L)'
;MPTLPPKAAYVVRQRQTRQHHCHWPGCTRQVPPAMWGCREHWYRLPKPLRDRIWRAYRPGQEADQRPSREYLEAARDVQAWIAENTTKELPL
;
A
#
# COMPACT_ATOMS: atom_id res chain seq x y z
N MET A 1 4.84 -20.40 -17.85
CA MET A 1 4.94 -19.45 -16.73
C MET A 1 3.55 -18.95 -16.40
N PRO A 2 3.11 -18.97 -15.12
CA PRO A 2 1.78 -18.48 -14.80
C PRO A 2 1.69 -16.97 -15.08
N THR A 3 0.68 -16.57 -15.82
CA THR A 3 0.35 -15.16 -16.05
C THR A 3 -0.22 -14.56 -14.77
N LEU A 4 0.27 -13.38 -14.37
CA LEU A 4 -0.27 -12.66 -13.23
C LEU A 4 -1.75 -12.31 -13.46
N PRO A 5 -2.60 -12.31 -12.40
CA PRO A 5 -3.95 -11.76 -12.50
C PRO A 5 -3.93 -10.32 -13.04
N PRO A 6 -4.93 -9.87 -13.82
CA PRO A 6 -4.91 -8.55 -14.48
C PRO A 6 -4.58 -7.38 -13.55
N LYS A 7 -5.15 -7.38 -12.35
CA LYS A 7 -4.91 -6.36 -11.31
C LYS A 7 -3.45 -6.36 -10.83
N ALA A 8 -2.86 -7.54 -10.61
CA ALA A 8 -1.47 -7.68 -10.21
C ALA A 8 -0.53 -7.27 -11.35
N ALA A 9 -0.83 -7.68 -12.58
CA ALA A 9 -0.09 -7.29 -13.77
C ALA A 9 -0.08 -5.77 -13.96
N TYR A 10 -1.22 -5.11 -13.72
CA TYR A 10 -1.32 -3.64 -13.76
C TYR A 10 -0.35 -2.99 -12.78
N VAL A 11 -0.42 -3.35 -11.50
CA VAL A 11 0.39 -2.73 -10.43
C VAL A 11 1.88 -2.96 -10.66
N VAL A 12 2.27 -4.18 -11.06
CA VAL A 12 3.68 -4.52 -11.34
C VAL A 12 4.26 -3.72 -12.51
N ARG A 13 3.43 -3.33 -13.49
CA ARG A 13 3.86 -2.54 -14.65
C ARG A 13 3.94 -1.03 -14.36
N GLN A 14 3.38 -0.55 -13.24
CA GLN A 14 3.41 0.88 -12.94
C GLN A 14 4.82 1.35 -12.59
N ARG A 15 5.18 2.52 -13.12
CA ARG A 15 6.45 3.19 -12.84
C ARG A 15 6.27 4.23 -11.74
N GLN A 16 7.40 4.67 -11.17
CA GLN A 16 7.40 5.83 -10.30
C GLN A 16 7.23 7.11 -11.13
N THR A 17 6.00 7.62 -11.21
CA THR A 17 5.65 8.78 -12.05
C THR A 17 5.63 10.12 -11.30
N ARG A 18 5.59 10.10 -9.98
CA ARG A 18 5.61 11.29 -9.10
C ARG A 18 6.19 10.93 -7.76
N GLN A 19 6.45 11.93 -6.92
CA GLN A 19 6.82 11.69 -5.53
C GLN A 19 5.69 10.95 -4.82
N HIS A 20 5.98 9.73 -4.41
CA HIS A 20 5.07 8.87 -3.67
C HIS A 20 5.93 7.96 -2.80
N HIS A 21 5.78 8.14 -1.50
CA HIS A 21 6.57 7.42 -0.51
C HIS A 21 5.79 6.23 0.02
N CYS A 22 6.50 5.27 0.59
CA CYS A 22 5.90 4.21 1.38
C CYS A 22 4.98 4.81 2.46
N HIS A 23 3.75 4.29 2.61
CA HIS A 23 2.81 4.81 3.61
C HIS A 23 3.12 4.40 5.06
N TRP A 24 4.23 3.68 5.28
CA TRP A 24 4.66 3.34 6.62
C TRP A 24 5.27 4.58 7.30
N PRO A 25 4.83 4.99 8.50
CA PRO A 25 5.34 6.17 9.19
C PRO A 25 6.88 6.16 9.31
N GLY A 26 7.52 7.27 8.93
CA GLY A 26 8.99 7.40 8.97
C GLY A 26 9.74 6.75 7.81
N CYS A 27 9.09 5.99 6.93
CA CYS A 27 9.76 5.39 5.77
C CYS A 27 9.88 6.40 4.61
N THR A 28 11.11 6.70 4.19
CA THR A 28 11.40 7.64 3.09
C THR A 28 11.55 6.98 1.71
N ARG A 29 11.31 5.67 1.61
CA ARG A 29 11.48 4.94 0.34
C ARG A 29 10.41 5.34 -0.68
N GLN A 30 10.85 5.75 -1.86
CA GLN A 30 9.98 6.00 -3.03
C GLN A 30 9.37 4.69 -3.54
N VAL A 31 8.08 4.69 -3.86
CA VAL A 31 7.35 3.56 -4.47
C VAL A 31 6.33 4.05 -5.50
N PRO A 32 6.12 3.33 -6.63
CA PRO A 32 5.10 3.67 -7.63
C PRO A 32 3.76 4.06 -6.99
N PRO A 33 3.02 5.05 -7.51
CA PRO A 33 1.75 5.47 -6.91
C PRO A 33 0.69 4.35 -6.78
N ALA A 34 0.80 3.29 -7.58
CA ALA A 34 -0.07 2.12 -7.52
C ALA A 34 0.28 1.14 -6.39
N MET A 35 1.39 1.35 -5.69
CA MET A 35 1.80 0.55 -4.53
C MET A 35 1.45 1.31 -3.24
N TRP A 36 0.90 0.60 -2.26
CA TRP A 36 0.63 1.17 -0.94
C TRP A 36 1.93 1.45 -0.15
N GLY A 37 2.91 0.56 -0.24
CA GLY A 37 4.17 0.67 0.49
C GLY A 37 5.30 -0.12 -0.17
N CYS A 38 6.51 0.02 0.37
CA CYS A 38 7.64 -0.77 -0.11
C CYS A 38 7.46 -2.24 0.26
N ARG A 39 8.18 -3.14 -0.43
CA ARG A 39 8.06 -4.59 -0.23
C ARG A 39 8.14 -4.98 1.24
N GLU A 40 9.17 -4.50 1.94
CA GLU A 40 9.41 -4.78 3.35
C GLU A 40 8.21 -4.43 4.24
N HIS A 41 7.74 -3.18 4.20
CA HIS A 41 6.59 -2.74 4.99
C HIS A 41 5.26 -3.34 4.52
N TRP A 42 5.11 -3.58 3.22
CA TRP A 42 3.95 -4.30 2.72
C TRP A 42 3.87 -5.68 3.34
N TYR A 43 4.97 -6.46 3.39
CA TYR A 43 4.95 -7.80 3.99
C TYR A 43 4.99 -7.81 5.52
N ARG A 44 5.30 -6.69 6.17
CA ARG A 44 5.20 -6.53 7.63
C ARG A 44 3.76 -6.45 8.13
N LEU A 45 2.82 -6.05 7.26
CA LEU A 45 1.39 -6.01 7.62
C LEU A 45 0.77 -7.43 7.73
N PRO A 46 -0.15 -7.64 8.69
CA PRO A 46 -0.98 -8.84 8.74
C PRO A 46 -1.67 -9.10 7.40
N LYS A 47 -1.66 -10.36 6.96
CA LYS A 47 -2.30 -10.76 5.69
C LYS A 47 -3.75 -10.26 5.54
N PRO A 48 -4.63 -10.31 6.57
CA PRO A 48 -5.98 -9.79 6.43
C PRO A 48 -6.05 -8.30 6.04
N LEU A 49 -5.15 -7.47 6.57
CA LEU A 49 -5.10 -6.04 6.24
C LEU A 49 -4.59 -5.81 4.81
N ARG A 50 -3.56 -6.56 4.41
CA ARG A 50 -3.05 -6.53 3.03
C ARG A 50 -4.11 -6.93 2.02
N ASP A 51 -4.84 -8.00 2.32
CA ASP A 51 -5.93 -8.49 1.47
C ASP A 51 -7.07 -7.47 1.38
N ARG A 52 -7.39 -6.75 2.47
CA ARG A 52 -8.41 -5.71 2.47
C ARG A 52 -8.02 -4.49 1.62
N ILE A 53 -6.79 -3.99 1.78
CA ILE A 53 -6.24 -2.94 0.89
C ILE A 53 -6.28 -3.40 -0.56
N TRP A 54 -5.78 -4.61 -0.83
CA TRP A 54 -5.72 -5.16 -2.18
C TRP A 54 -7.10 -5.31 -2.78
N ARG A 55 -8.10 -5.76 -2.01
CA ARG A 55 -9.49 -5.90 -2.48
C ARG A 55 -10.08 -4.56 -2.88
N ALA A 56 -9.98 -3.56 -2.00
CA ALA A 56 -10.57 -2.24 -2.17
C ALA A 56 -9.88 -1.37 -3.23
N TYR A 57 -8.59 -1.62 -3.50
CA TYR A 57 -7.83 -0.90 -4.51
C TYR A 57 -8.42 -1.10 -5.92
N ARG A 58 -8.64 -0.02 -6.67
CA ARG A 58 -8.99 -0.09 -8.09
C ARG A 58 -7.81 0.38 -8.94
N PRO A 59 -7.32 -0.39 -9.93
CA PRO A 59 -6.36 0.10 -10.92
C PRO A 59 -6.75 1.47 -11.47
N GLY A 60 -5.82 2.44 -11.40
CA GLY A 60 -6.04 3.82 -11.86
C GLY A 60 -6.55 4.78 -10.79
N GLN A 61 -6.91 4.32 -9.58
CA GLN A 61 -7.34 5.23 -8.50
C GLN A 61 -6.21 6.19 -8.05
N GLU A 62 -4.96 5.77 -8.22
CA GLU A 62 -3.76 6.57 -7.93
C GLU A 62 -3.51 7.67 -8.96
N ALA A 63 -4.11 7.53 -10.15
CA ALA A 63 -4.00 8.46 -11.26
C ALA A 63 -5.14 9.48 -11.24
N ASP A 64 -6.39 9.01 -11.09
CA ASP A 64 -7.55 9.91 -10.99
C ASP A 64 -7.74 10.53 -9.60
N GLN A 65 -7.01 10.02 -8.59
CA GLN A 65 -7.07 10.48 -7.20
C GLN A 65 -8.46 10.35 -6.57
N ARG A 66 -9.26 9.37 -7.03
CA ARG A 66 -10.60 9.06 -6.52
C ARG A 66 -10.62 7.67 -5.90
N PRO A 67 -9.94 7.44 -4.77
CA PRO A 67 -10.02 6.19 -4.04
C PRO A 67 -11.45 5.96 -3.55
N SER A 68 -11.87 4.69 -3.47
CA SER A 68 -13.16 4.34 -2.88
C SER A 68 -13.16 4.61 -1.38
N ARG A 69 -14.35 4.77 -0.80
CA ARG A 69 -14.52 4.84 0.66
C ARG A 69 -13.93 3.59 1.35
N GLU A 70 -14.15 2.41 0.77
CA GLU A 70 -13.59 1.15 1.28
C GLU A 70 -12.06 1.16 1.32
N TYR A 71 -11.41 1.73 0.30
CA TYR A 71 -9.95 1.85 0.27
C TYR A 71 -9.43 2.79 1.36
N LEU A 72 -10.10 3.93 1.54
CA LEU A 72 -9.73 4.90 2.59
C LEU A 72 -9.90 4.31 3.99
N GLU A 73 -10.98 3.56 4.24
CA GLU A 73 -11.19 2.85 5.50
C GLU A 73 -10.12 1.77 5.72
N ALA A 74 -9.84 0.95 4.71
CA ALA A 74 -8.77 -0.06 4.79
C ALA A 74 -7.40 0.57 5.07
N ALA A 75 -7.08 1.71 4.44
CA ALA A 75 -5.84 2.44 4.66
C ALA A 75 -5.76 3.01 6.09
N ARG A 76 -6.86 3.53 6.63
CA ARG A 76 -6.92 3.98 8.03
C ARG A 76 -6.71 2.83 9.01
N ASP A 77 -7.34 1.68 8.77
CA ASP A 77 -7.19 0.51 9.64
C ASP A 77 -5.77 -0.04 9.62
N VAL A 78 -5.10 0.02 8.47
CA VAL A 78 -3.66 -0.28 8.39
C VAL A 78 -2.83 0.71 9.22
N GLN A 79 -3.09 2.01 9.11
CA GLN A 79 -2.35 3.01 9.89
C GLN A 79 -2.58 2.87 11.40
N ALA A 80 -3.82 2.60 11.82
CA ALA A 80 -4.15 2.33 13.22
C ALA A 80 -3.41 1.09 13.73
N TRP A 81 -3.44 0.00 12.97
CA TRP A 81 -2.69 -1.21 13.32
C TRP A 81 -1.19 -0.93 13.42
N ILE A 82 -0.60 -0.17 12.50
CA ILE A 82 0.82 0.22 12.59
C ILE A 82 1.05 0.98 13.91
N ALA A 83 0.29 2.03 14.19
CA ALA A 83 0.46 2.84 15.39
C ALA A 83 0.42 2.00 16.69
N GLU A 84 -0.48 1.01 16.75
CA GLU A 84 -0.62 0.08 17.88
C GLU A 84 0.52 -0.96 17.98
N ASN A 85 1.17 -1.30 16.85
CA ASN A 85 2.12 -2.41 16.76
C ASN A 85 3.58 -1.98 16.51
N THR A 86 3.83 -0.70 16.22
CA THR A 86 5.18 -0.14 16.06
C THR A 86 5.62 0.78 17.19
N THR A 87 4.76 1.04 18.18
CA THR A 87 5.12 1.78 19.40
C THR A 87 6.19 1.08 20.26
N LYS A 88 6.62 -0.13 19.89
CA LYS A 88 7.73 -0.87 20.51
C LYS A 88 9.08 -0.75 19.81
N GLU A 89 9.15 -0.11 18.64
CA GLU A 89 10.40 0.01 17.86
C GLU A 89 10.45 1.37 17.13
N LEU A 90 10.63 2.46 17.88
CA LEU A 90 11.32 3.62 17.35
C LEU A 90 12.79 3.53 17.78
N PRO A 91 13.78 3.51 16.87
CA PRO A 91 15.10 3.93 17.26
C PRO A 91 15.07 5.43 17.57
N LEU A 92 15.79 5.80 18.63
CA LEU A 92 16.09 7.17 19.09
C LEU A 92 16.51 8.10 17.94
#